data_AF-A0A4V2V1D0-F1
#
_entry.id   AF-A0A4V2V1D0-F1
#
_cell.length_a   1.000
_cell.length_b   1.000
_cell.length_c   1.000
_cell.angle_alpha   90.00
_cell.angle_beta   90.00
_cell.angle_gamma   90.00
#
_symmetry.space_group_name_H-M   'P 1'
#
loop_
_entity.id
_entity.type
_entity.pdbx_description
1 polymer ?
#
loop_
_entity_poly.entity_id
_entity_poly.type
_entity_poly.pdbx_seq_one_letter_code
_entity_poly.pdbx_strand_id
1 'polypeptide(L)'
;MKRDLRKPIPEIVRRNQAPPTGQRVLLEVDGIVSEYSHFDKYERAEHFDARLRAEIDWIERFTSHAPSIGTHYEKILSDLVSEYLPSSVNVGTGFIYDSLREQVSPQIDLLCYNDQSVSPIYQRDDFVIVQPEMVMAVCEVKKTLKCNDLKSWIKKTMGCNMGTMVSKPRGVQSMSIFAYSCPAKTKTIVQNVAEATEEFLNNFVTRTKGGNLALLGIQQLCLPSMYMHDREEFVSVSVERKLPNSIEGQIRITTLKSSGPNGISPFLSYLSTITDSHIGARRDHCSSFLQEIVDEIILDVPVMLLSYMGSTELMRYFPEARSILRKNKAYGVCFSSFEDLGKHANLDSFTGVVGFSWCIDERVTQQGTPADAEKQHGRLP
;
A
#
# COMPACT_ATOMS: atom_id res chain seq x y z
N MET A 1 4.96 12.96 -6.30
CA MET A 1 4.77 14.43 -6.24
C MET A 1 4.19 14.73 -4.87
N LYS A 2 4.93 15.42 -3.99
CA LYS A 2 4.47 15.71 -2.63
C LYS A 2 3.36 16.75 -2.73
N ARG A 3 2.13 16.36 -2.40
CA ARG A 3 0.94 17.22 -2.44
C ARG A 3 0.56 17.72 -1.05
N ASP A 4 1.49 17.61 -0.11
CA ASP A 4 1.27 17.83 1.30
C ASP A 4 1.97 19.12 1.74
N LEU A 5 1.23 20.00 2.40
CA LEU A 5 1.66 21.31 2.85
C LEU A 5 1.93 21.28 4.35
N ARG A 6 3.06 21.85 4.79
CA ARG A 6 3.36 21.98 6.24
C ARG A 6 2.45 22.98 6.98
N LYS A 7 1.69 23.77 6.24
CA LYS A 7 0.77 24.81 6.74
C LYS A 7 -0.39 24.96 5.75
N PRO A 8 -1.58 25.38 6.19
CA PRO A 8 -2.69 25.63 5.29
C PRO A 8 -2.36 26.75 4.30
N ILE A 9 -3.03 26.74 3.14
CA ILE A 9 -2.85 27.78 2.12
C ILE A 9 -3.34 29.13 2.69
N PRO A 10 -2.48 30.16 2.76
CA PRO A 10 -2.87 31.44 3.31
C PRO A 10 -4.06 32.05 2.56
N GLU A 11 -4.97 32.68 3.29
CA GLU A 11 -6.17 33.30 2.69
C GLU A 11 -5.82 34.34 1.62
N ILE A 12 -4.78 35.14 1.84
CA ILE A 12 -4.30 36.12 0.85
C ILE A 12 -3.87 35.45 -0.47
N VAL A 13 -3.27 34.27 -0.40
CA VAL A 13 -2.88 33.48 -1.59
C VAL A 13 -4.14 32.98 -2.29
N ARG A 14 -5.10 32.43 -1.54
CA ARG A 14 -6.38 31.96 -2.10
C ARG A 14 -7.16 33.09 -2.78
N ARG A 15 -7.20 34.29 -2.17
CA ARG A 15 -7.85 35.47 -2.75
C ARG A 15 -7.13 36.01 -3.97
N ASN A 16 -5.79 36.05 -3.96
CA ASN A 16 -4.99 36.54 -5.08
C ASN A 16 -5.06 35.60 -6.29
N GLN A 17 -5.03 34.29 -6.04
CA GLN A 17 -5.07 33.28 -7.08
C GLN A 17 -6.49 32.86 -7.45
N ALA A 18 -7.53 33.44 -6.85
CA ALA A 18 -8.92 33.16 -7.20
C ALA A 18 -9.21 33.56 -8.65
N PRO A 19 -9.45 32.61 -9.58
CA PRO A 19 -9.87 32.94 -10.93
C PRO A 19 -11.36 33.32 -10.98
N PRO A 20 -11.83 33.94 -12.08
CA PRO A 20 -13.26 34.24 -12.29
C PRO A 20 -14.15 32.98 -12.43
N THR A 21 -13.59 31.76 -12.51
CA THR A 21 -14.34 30.50 -12.78
C THR A 21 -13.99 29.30 -11.87
N GLY A 22 -13.25 29.45 -10.77
CA GLY A 22 -12.93 28.26 -9.93
C GLY A 22 -12.13 28.52 -8.64
N GLN A 23 -11.88 27.47 -7.86
CA GLN A 23 -11.06 27.48 -6.64
C GLN A 23 -9.82 26.60 -6.87
N ARG A 24 -8.73 27.22 -7.34
CA ARG A 24 -7.47 26.53 -7.68
C ARG A 24 -6.27 27.32 -7.18
N VAL A 25 -5.17 26.63 -6.93
CA VAL A 25 -3.92 27.20 -6.44
C VAL A 25 -2.77 26.72 -7.33
N LEU A 26 -1.91 27.64 -7.73
CA LEU A 26 -0.68 27.35 -8.47
C LEU A 26 0.46 27.14 -7.47
N LEU A 27 1.12 25.98 -7.58
CA LEU A 27 2.29 25.63 -6.77
C LEU A 27 3.44 25.20 -7.66
N GLU A 28 4.64 25.62 -7.31
CA GLU A 28 5.89 25.12 -7.89
C GLU A 28 6.50 24.11 -6.92
N VAL A 29 6.84 22.92 -7.43
CA VAL A 29 7.54 21.87 -6.70
C VAL A 29 8.62 21.28 -7.60
N ASP A 30 9.86 21.31 -7.13
CA ASP A 30 11.04 20.73 -7.82
C ASP A 30 11.21 21.20 -9.28
N GLY A 31 10.99 22.49 -9.54
CA GLY A 31 11.06 23.14 -10.84
C GLY A 31 9.81 23.01 -11.69
N ILE A 32 8.75 22.36 -11.18
CA ILE A 32 7.52 22.10 -11.93
C ILE A 32 6.37 22.92 -11.34
N VAL A 33 5.84 23.86 -12.13
CA VAL A 33 4.60 24.57 -11.80
C VAL A 33 3.41 23.67 -12.11
N SER A 34 2.50 23.53 -11.15
CA SER A 34 1.30 22.72 -11.26
C SER A 34 0.10 23.44 -10.67
N GLU A 35 -1.04 23.23 -11.29
CA GLU A 35 -2.33 23.75 -10.84
C GLU A 35 -3.06 22.68 -10.03
N TYR A 36 -3.45 23.04 -8.80
CA TYR A 36 -4.16 22.15 -7.90
C TYR A 36 -5.53 22.71 -7.56
N SER A 37 -6.52 21.84 -7.58
CA SER A 37 -7.85 22.22 -7.11
C SER A 37 -7.88 22.27 -5.58
N HIS A 38 -8.43 23.36 -5.03
CA HIS A 38 -8.61 23.57 -3.60
C HIS A 38 -10.02 24.08 -3.38
N PHE A 39 -10.90 23.27 -2.79
CA PHE A 39 -12.31 23.62 -2.65
C PHE A 39 -12.69 23.91 -1.19
N ASP A 40 -13.70 24.74 -1.00
CA ASP A 40 -14.32 24.92 0.33
C ASP A 40 -15.52 23.98 0.55
N LYS A 41 -15.94 23.24 -0.50
CA LYS A 41 -17.08 22.31 -0.44
C LYS A 41 -16.77 20.97 -1.09
N TYR A 42 -17.01 19.90 -0.33
CA TYR A 42 -16.80 18.51 -0.72
C TYR A 42 -18.12 17.77 -0.71
N GLU A 43 -19.04 18.22 -1.58
CA GLU A 43 -20.46 17.84 -1.58
C GLU A 43 -20.70 16.33 -1.53
N ARG A 44 -19.87 15.53 -2.23
CA ARG A 44 -20.01 14.08 -2.24
C ARG A 44 -19.59 13.49 -0.89
N ALA A 45 -18.46 13.93 -0.33
CA ALA A 45 -18.06 13.51 1.02
C ALA A 45 -19.02 14.00 2.11
N GLU A 46 -19.53 15.24 2.02
CA GLU A 46 -20.52 15.80 2.94
C GLU A 46 -21.83 15.00 2.92
N HIS A 47 -22.31 14.63 1.73
CA HIS A 47 -23.48 13.77 1.59
C HIS A 47 -23.27 12.41 2.26
N PHE A 48 -22.13 11.77 2.00
CA PHE A 48 -21.81 10.47 2.58
C PHE A 48 -21.60 10.52 4.09
N ASP A 49 -20.94 11.55 4.61
CA ASP A 49 -20.79 11.79 6.06
C ASP A 49 -22.16 11.92 6.74
N ALA A 50 -23.05 12.75 6.18
CA ALA A 50 -24.39 12.98 6.73
C ALA A 50 -25.22 11.69 6.74
N ARG A 51 -25.17 10.90 5.66
CA ARG A 51 -25.86 9.61 5.58
C ARG A 51 -25.29 8.60 6.58
N LEU A 52 -23.96 8.51 6.67
CA LEU A 52 -23.28 7.60 7.58
C LEU A 52 -23.69 7.88 9.04
N ARG A 53 -23.74 9.16 9.44
CA ARG A 53 -24.24 9.57 10.77
C ARG A 53 -25.69 9.17 10.99
N ALA A 54 -26.56 9.41 10.01
CA ALA A 54 -27.97 9.12 10.13
C ALA A 54 -28.24 7.61 10.33
N GLU A 55 -27.56 6.75 9.59
CA GLU A 55 -27.68 5.28 9.73
C GLU A 55 -27.19 4.79 11.10
N ILE A 56 -26.05 5.31 11.56
CA ILE A 56 -25.50 4.99 12.89
C ILE A 56 -26.46 5.43 14.00
N ASP A 57 -26.90 6.70 13.96
CA ASP A 57 -27.79 7.27 14.96
C ASP A 57 -29.12 6.50 15.02
N TRP A 58 -29.57 5.96 13.88
CA TRP A 58 -30.78 5.16 13.80
C TRP A 58 -30.59 3.81 14.47
N ILE A 59 -29.58 3.02 14.09
CA ILE A 59 -29.39 1.66 14.63
C ILE A 59 -29.12 1.66 16.15
N GLU A 60 -28.35 2.64 16.64
CA GLU A 60 -27.98 2.72 18.06
C GLU A 60 -29.17 3.02 18.98
N ARG A 61 -30.30 3.53 18.45
CA ARG A 61 -31.54 3.70 19.22
C ARG A 61 -32.22 2.40 19.57
N PHE A 62 -32.01 1.35 18.78
CA PHE A 62 -32.77 0.09 18.89
C PHE A 62 -31.97 -1.05 19.51
N THR A 63 -30.64 -1.03 19.44
CA THR A 63 -29.82 -2.13 19.96
C THR A 63 -28.44 -1.67 20.44
N SER A 64 -27.93 -2.40 21.44
CA SER A 64 -26.57 -2.26 22.01
C SER A 64 -25.78 -3.58 21.99
N HIS A 65 -26.28 -4.62 21.31
CA HIS A 65 -25.62 -5.93 21.22
C HIS A 65 -24.37 -5.88 20.32
N ALA A 66 -23.18 -5.98 20.92
CA ALA A 66 -21.91 -5.64 20.28
C ALA A 66 -21.60 -6.41 18.96
N PRO A 67 -21.77 -7.74 18.85
CA PRO A 67 -21.47 -8.47 17.60
C PRO A 67 -22.35 -8.02 16.43
N SER A 68 -23.66 -7.89 16.66
CA SER A 68 -24.63 -7.49 15.62
C SER A 68 -24.41 -6.04 15.16
N ILE A 69 -23.92 -5.19 16.07
CA ILE A 69 -23.56 -3.81 15.76
C ILE A 69 -22.30 -3.74 14.92
N GLY A 70 -21.28 -4.56 15.20
CA GLY A 70 -20.05 -4.61 14.39
C GLY A 70 -20.35 -4.88 12.92
N THR A 71 -21.06 -5.98 12.65
CA THR A 71 -21.48 -6.36 11.29
C THR A 71 -22.34 -5.29 10.62
N HIS A 72 -23.17 -4.57 11.37
CA HIS A 72 -23.97 -3.49 10.81
C HIS A 72 -23.11 -2.30 10.37
N TYR A 73 -22.10 -1.92 11.16
CA TYR A 73 -21.17 -0.85 10.80
C TYR A 73 -20.35 -1.22 9.56
N GLU A 74 -19.86 -2.46 9.50
CA GLU A 74 -19.21 -3.01 8.31
C GLU A 74 -20.13 -2.90 7.08
N LYS A 75 -21.40 -3.31 7.23
CA LYS A 75 -22.38 -3.28 6.13
C LYS A 75 -22.72 -1.87 5.67
N ILE A 76 -22.95 -0.91 6.58
CA ILE A 76 -23.22 0.49 6.21
C ILE A 76 -22.04 1.05 5.39
N LEU A 77 -20.80 0.84 5.84
CA LEU A 77 -19.63 1.34 5.11
C LEU A 77 -19.47 0.64 3.76
N SER A 78 -19.68 -0.68 3.72
CA SER A 78 -19.60 -1.48 2.49
C SER A 78 -20.60 -1.00 1.43
N ASP A 79 -21.86 -0.78 1.82
CA ASP A 79 -22.91 -0.30 0.91
C ASP A 79 -22.59 1.11 0.40
N LEU A 80 -22.09 1.99 1.27
CA LEU A 80 -21.65 3.33 0.90
C LEU A 80 -20.50 3.28 -0.12
N VAL A 81 -19.49 2.45 0.14
CA VAL A 81 -18.33 2.28 -0.75
C VAL A 81 -18.75 1.66 -2.09
N SER A 82 -19.67 0.70 -2.08
CA SER A 82 -20.19 0.10 -3.31
C SER A 82 -20.96 1.10 -4.19
N GLU A 83 -21.67 2.05 -3.59
CA GLU A 83 -22.32 3.16 -4.32
C GLU A 83 -21.30 4.21 -4.79
N TYR A 84 -20.24 4.39 -4.01
CA TYR A 84 -19.19 5.35 -4.31
C TYR A 84 -18.34 4.94 -5.53
N LEU A 85 -17.94 3.67 -5.56
CA LEU A 85 -17.02 3.15 -6.54
C LEU A 85 -17.68 2.94 -7.92
N PRO A 86 -16.89 2.96 -9.02
CA PRO A 86 -17.39 2.59 -10.33
C PRO A 86 -17.95 1.16 -10.32
N SER A 87 -18.96 0.89 -11.14
CA SER A 87 -19.61 -0.42 -11.24
C SER A 87 -18.70 -1.56 -11.71
N SER A 88 -17.49 -1.25 -12.19
CA SER A 88 -16.45 -2.24 -12.51
C SER A 88 -15.68 -2.74 -11.29
N VAL A 89 -15.93 -2.18 -10.11
CA VAL A 89 -15.27 -2.57 -8.87
C VAL A 89 -16.29 -3.22 -7.96
N ASN A 90 -16.04 -4.48 -7.63
CA ASN A 90 -16.85 -5.24 -6.70
C ASN A 90 -16.41 -4.94 -5.26
N VAL A 91 -17.37 -4.94 -4.34
CA VAL A 91 -17.14 -4.75 -2.90
C VAL A 91 -17.75 -5.94 -2.16
N GLY A 92 -16.97 -6.57 -1.29
CA GLY A 92 -17.43 -7.69 -0.46
C GLY A 92 -16.61 -7.84 0.81
N THR A 93 -16.83 -8.93 1.54
CA THR A 93 -16.00 -9.38 2.66
C THR A 93 -15.36 -10.73 2.31
N GLY A 94 -14.24 -11.08 2.95
CA GLY A 94 -13.70 -12.44 2.83
C GLY A 94 -12.19 -12.48 2.87
N PHE A 95 -11.57 -13.29 2.02
CA PHE A 95 -10.16 -13.63 2.14
C PHE A 95 -9.38 -13.39 0.84
N ILE A 96 -8.10 -13.10 1.00
CA ILE A 96 -7.13 -13.07 -0.10
C ILE A 96 -6.26 -14.32 0.04
N TYR A 97 -6.21 -15.13 -1.02
CA TYR A 97 -5.40 -16.34 -1.08
C TYR A 97 -4.24 -16.17 -2.05
N ASP A 98 -3.04 -16.05 -1.51
CA ASP A 98 -1.78 -16.06 -2.28
C ASP A 98 -1.43 -17.52 -2.58
N SER A 99 -1.84 -17.98 -3.77
CA SER A 99 -1.61 -19.35 -4.24
C SER A 99 -0.13 -19.67 -4.44
N LEU A 100 0.72 -18.67 -4.70
CA LEU A 100 2.17 -18.87 -4.87
C LEU A 100 2.87 -19.14 -3.55
N ARG A 101 2.34 -18.61 -2.44
CA ARG A 101 2.88 -18.78 -1.10
C ARG A 101 2.10 -19.76 -0.23
N GLU A 102 0.97 -20.26 -0.72
CA GLU A 102 0.01 -21.05 0.04
C GLU A 102 -0.44 -20.33 1.34
N GLN A 103 -0.64 -19.02 1.26
CA GLN A 103 -1.02 -18.18 2.40
C GLN A 103 -2.40 -17.55 2.23
N VAL A 104 -3.12 -17.44 3.34
CA VAL A 104 -4.45 -16.80 3.41
C VAL A 104 -4.34 -15.57 4.31
N SER A 105 -4.93 -14.46 3.90
CA SER A 105 -5.07 -13.27 4.76
C SER A 105 -5.96 -13.55 5.97
N PRO A 106 -5.97 -12.67 6.99
CA PRO A 106 -7.14 -12.54 7.86
C PRO A 106 -8.41 -12.24 7.04
N GLN A 107 -9.59 -12.46 7.62
CA GLN A 107 -10.84 -12.02 6.99
C GLN A 107 -10.81 -10.50 6.87
N ILE A 108 -11.14 -9.97 5.70
CA ILE A 108 -11.19 -8.55 5.40
C ILE A 108 -12.66 -8.11 5.43
N ASP A 109 -12.96 -7.13 6.26
CA ASP A 109 -14.32 -6.58 6.42
C ASP A 109 -14.84 -5.95 5.12
N LEU A 110 -13.98 -5.19 4.44
CA LEU A 110 -14.27 -4.54 3.15
C LEU A 110 -13.12 -4.78 2.17
N LEU A 111 -13.42 -5.56 1.13
CA LEU A 111 -12.51 -5.98 0.07
C LEU A 111 -13.04 -5.45 -1.27
N CYS A 112 -12.31 -4.50 -1.85
CA CYS A 112 -12.55 -3.98 -3.19
C CYS A 112 -11.71 -4.75 -4.21
N TYR A 113 -12.35 -5.33 -5.22
CA TYR A 113 -11.66 -6.14 -6.22
C TYR A 113 -12.25 -5.98 -7.63
N ASN A 114 -11.44 -6.33 -8.63
CA ASN A 114 -11.85 -6.36 -10.03
C ASN A 114 -11.73 -7.80 -10.56
N ASP A 115 -12.79 -8.31 -11.17
CA ASP A 115 -12.92 -9.67 -11.73
C ASP A 115 -12.92 -9.70 -13.27
N GLN A 116 -12.62 -8.58 -13.93
CA GLN A 116 -12.61 -8.48 -15.40
C GLN A 116 -11.59 -9.40 -16.07
N SER A 117 -10.46 -9.68 -15.40
CA SER A 117 -9.36 -10.48 -15.95
C SER A 117 -9.27 -11.88 -15.36
N VAL A 118 -9.73 -12.07 -14.12
CA VAL A 118 -9.61 -13.31 -13.35
C VAL A 118 -10.84 -13.45 -12.47
N SER A 119 -11.46 -14.64 -12.46
CA SER A 119 -12.61 -14.92 -11.58
C SER A 119 -12.16 -15.18 -10.13
N PRO A 120 -13.00 -14.84 -9.13
CA PRO A 120 -12.75 -15.23 -7.75
C PRO A 120 -12.61 -16.75 -7.61
N ILE A 121 -11.82 -17.18 -6.61
CA ILE A 121 -11.67 -18.60 -6.26
C ILE A 121 -12.96 -19.15 -5.68
N TYR A 122 -13.65 -18.34 -4.88
CA TYR A 122 -14.95 -18.65 -4.30
C TYR A 122 -15.76 -17.36 -4.20
N GLN A 123 -17.06 -17.45 -4.47
CA GLN A 123 -17.97 -16.33 -4.31
C GLN A 123 -19.36 -16.83 -3.91
N ARG A 124 -19.93 -16.22 -2.88
CA ARG A 124 -21.31 -16.43 -2.46
C ARG A 124 -21.83 -15.17 -1.78
N ASP A 125 -22.87 -14.58 -2.35
CA ASP A 125 -23.42 -13.30 -1.90
C ASP A 125 -22.31 -12.23 -1.84
N ASP A 126 -22.11 -11.58 -0.68
CA ASP A 126 -21.03 -10.61 -0.44
C ASP A 126 -19.72 -11.24 0.04
N PHE A 127 -19.69 -12.55 0.29
CA PHE A 127 -18.49 -13.27 0.71
C PHE A 127 -17.67 -13.76 -0.49
N VAL A 128 -16.37 -13.45 -0.52
CA VAL A 128 -15.48 -13.77 -1.64
C VAL A 128 -14.10 -14.25 -1.18
N ILE A 129 -13.48 -15.12 -1.97
CA ILE A 129 -12.06 -15.47 -1.88
C ILE A 129 -11.41 -15.10 -3.21
N VAL A 130 -10.46 -14.16 -3.16
CA VAL A 130 -9.78 -13.62 -4.36
C VAL A 130 -8.28 -13.88 -4.33
N GLN A 131 -7.65 -13.73 -5.49
CA GLN A 131 -6.19 -13.72 -5.61
C GLN A 131 -5.65 -12.29 -5.44
N PRO A 132 -4.40 -12.10 -4.97
CA PRO A 132 -3.82 -10.77 -4.76
C PRO A 132 -3.93 -9.83 -5.97
N GLU A 133 -3.79 -10.34 -7.19
CA GLU A 133 -3.82 -9.55 -8.43
C GLU A 133 -5.20 -8.91 -8.70
N MET A 134 -6.26 -9.42 -8.07
CA MET A 134 -7.62 -8.89 -8.18
C MET A 134 -7.88 -7.75 -7.20
N VAL A 135 -7.07 -7.63 -6.15
CA VAL A 135 -7.31 -6.72 -5.02
C VAL A 135 -6.96 -5.30 -5.40
N MET A 136 -7.92 -4.38 -5.21
CA MET A 136 -7.73 -2.95 -5.45
C MET A 136 -7.57 -2.17 -4.14
N ALA A 137 -8.37 -2.49 -3.13
CA ALA A 137 -8.23 -1.96 -1.78
C ALA A 137 -8.81 -2.94 -0.76
N VAL A 138 -8.31 -2.80 0.46
CA VAL A 138 -8.77 -3.56 1.62
C VAL A 138 -8.93 -2.62 2.80
N CYS A 139 -9.95 -2.85 3.61
CA CYS A 139 -10.23 -2.06 4.79
C CYS A 139 -10.74 -2.93 5.94
N GLU A 140 -10.15 -2.73 7.10
CA GLU A 140 -10.66 -3.19 8.39
C GLU A 140 -11.61 -2.13 8.95
N VAL A 141 -12.78 -2.54 9.46
CA VAL A 141 -13.78 -1.62 9.99
C VAL A 141 -13.90 -1.79 11.50
N LYS A 142 -13.92 -0.66 12.21
CA LYS A 142 -14.10 -0.64 13.67
C LYS A 142 -15.12 0.41 14.07
N LYS A 143 -16.17 0.00 14.79
CA LYS A 143 -17.02 0.94 15.52
C LYS A 143 -16.19 1.82 16.46
N THR A 144 -15.37 1.19 17.28
CA THR A 144 -14.45 1.89 18.19
C THR A 144 -13.08 1.24 18.10
N LEU A 145 -12.11 1.98 17.57
CA LEU A 145 -10.73 1.50 17.45
C LEU A 145 -10.00 1.66 18.79
N LYS A 146 -9.56 0.55 19.38
CA LYS A 146 -8.67 0.54 20.55
C LYS A 146 -7.22 0.30 20.12
N CYS A 147 -6.28 0.81 20.90
CA CYS A 147 -4.84 0.67 20.62
C CYS A 147 -4.38 -0.80 20.50
N ASN A 148 -4.95 -1.70 21.28
CA ASN A 148 -4.62 -3.13 21.21
C ASN A 148 -5.12 -3.78 19.91
N ASP A 149 -6.33 -3.40 19.47
CA ASP A 149 -6.90 -3.89 18.21
C ASP A 149 -6.04 -3.40 17.03
N LEU A 150 -5.65 -2.13 17.04
CA LEU A 150 -4.73 -1.54 16.07
C LEU A 150 -3.40 -2.31 15.98
N LYS A 151 -2.71 -2.50 17.12
CA LYS A 151 -1.44 -3.23 17.15
C LYS A 151 -1.60 -4.68 16.68
N SER A 152 -2.67 -5.36 17.11
CA SER A 152 -2.95 -6.74 16.69
C SER A 152 -3.15 -6.84 15.18
N TRP A 153 -3.92 -5.92 14.61
CA TRP A 153 -4.21 -5.91 13.19
C TRP A 153 -2.97 -5.66 12.33
N ILE A 154 -2.16 -4.66 12.70
CA ILE A 154 -0.89 -4.36 12.02
C ILE A 154 0.01 -5.59 12.03
N LYS A 155 0.21 -6.23 13.18
CA LYS A 155 1.06 -7.44 13.29
C LYS A 155 0.59 -8.59 12.40
N LYS A 156 -0.73 -8.78 12.26
CA LYS A 156 -1.31 -9.85 11.44
C LYS A 156 -1.20 -9.60 9.94
N THR A 157 -1.14 -8.33 9.51
CA THR A 157 -1.32 -7.95 8.10
C THR A 157 -0.05 -7.43 7.42
N MET A 158 0.92 -6.89 8.17
CA MET A 158 2.13 -6.24 7.63
C MET A 158 2.91 -7.09 6.61
N GLY A 159 2.96 -8.42 6.80
CA GLY A 159 3.65 -9.34 5.90
C GLY A 159 2.75 -10.03 4.86
N CYS A 160 1.46 -9.73 4.83
CA CYS A 160 0.52 -10.36 3.91
C CYS A 160 0.59 -9.73 2.51
N ASN A 161 0.46 -10.56 1.48
CA ASN A 161 0.26 -10.11 0.12
C ASN A 161 -1.21 -9.71 -0.09
N MET A 162 -1.51 -8.43 0.15
CA MET A 162 -2.85 -7.86 -0.01
C MET A 162 -3.07 -7.26 -1.41
N GLY A 163 -2.32 -7.71 -2.41
CA GLY A 163 -2.39 -7.22 -3.80
C GLY A 163 -1.26 -6.29 -4.20
N THR A 164 -1.49 -5.44 -5.20
CA THR A 164 -0.47 -4.52 -5.72
C THR A 164 -1.08 -3.15 -6.02
N MET A 165 -0.36 -2.09 -5.68
CA MET A 165 -0.75 -0.72 -6.02
C MET A 165 0.22 -0.11 -7.03
N VAL A 166 -0.31 0.38 -8.16
CA VAL A 166 0.50 0.97 -9.25
C VAL A 166 1.31 2.20 -8.78
N SER A 167 0.77 2.96 -7.82
CA SER A 167 1.39 4.17 -7.29
C SER A 167 2.49 3.91 -6.24
N LYS A 168 2.75 2.66 -5.88
CA LYS A 168 3.70 2.27 -4.83
C LYS A 168 4.84 1.42 -5.41
N PRO A 169 6.00 1.34 -4.71
CA PRO A 169 7.03 0.38 -5.04
C PRO A 169 6.46 -1.05 -5.12
N ARG A 170 6.99 -1.89 -6.01
CA ARG A 170 6.53 -3.28 -6.17
C ARG A 170 6.59 -4.04 -4.84
N GLY A 171 5.53 -4.79 -4.54
CA GLY A 171 5.39 -5.54 -3.28
C GLY A 171 5.01 -4.69 -2.06
N VAL A 172 4.73 -3.39 -2.24
CA VAL A 172 4.15 -2.54 -1.19
C VAL A 172 2.65 -2.42 -1.40
N GLN A 173 1.89 -2.71 -0.35
CA GLN A 173 0.44 -2.57 -0.32
C GLN A 173 -0.01 -1.53 0.70
N SER A 174 -1.29 -1.15 0.63
CA SER A 174 -1.95 -0.42 1.69
C SER A 174 -3.15 -1.18 2.23
N MET A 175 -3.29 -1.14 3.55
CA MET A 175 -4.48 -1.57 4.27
C MET A 175 -5.09 -0.37 4.97
N SER A 176 -6.36 -0.10 4.70
CA SER A 176 -7.10 0.92 5.42
C SER A 176 -7.63 0.36 6.74
N ILE A 177 -7.65 1.20 7.77
CA ILE A 177 -8.41 0.95 9.00
C ILE A 177 -9.38 2.12 9.12
N PHE A 178 -10.66 1.84 8.93
CA PHE A 178 -11.72 2.84 9.10
C PHE A 178 -12.35 2.68 10.48
N ALA A 179 -12.22 3.73 11.29
CA ALA A 179 -12.77 3.76 12.64
C ALA A 179 -13.86 4.82 12.75
N TYR A 180 -15.04 4.43 13.23
CA TYR A 180 -16.12 5.39 13.47
C TYR A 180 -15.85 6.30 14.67
N SER A 181 -15.17 5.75 15.69
CA SER A 181 -14.58 6.51 16.77
C SER A 181 -13.27 5.90 17.25
N CYS A 182 -12.37 6.72 17.79
CA CYS A 182 -11.17 6.28 18.47
C CYS A 182 -10.92 7.13 19.72
N PRO A 183 -11.09 6.62 20.95
CA PRO A 183 -10.86 7.42 22.15
C PRO A 183 -9.41 7.90 22.32
N ALA A 184 -8.45 7.24 21.67
CA ALA A 184 -7.05 7.61 21.72
C ALA A 184 -6.77 8.89 20.91
N LYS A 185 -5.86 9.72 21.40
CA LYS A 185 -5.36 10.88 20.65
C LYS A 185 -4.54 10.41 19.45
N THR A 186 -4.54 11.19 18.38
CA THR A 186 -3.81 10.85 17.13
C THR A 186 -2.32 10.62 17.37
N LYS A 187 -1.68 11.42 18.23
CA LYS A 187 -0.28 11.17 18.64
C LYS A 187 -0.05 9.79 19.26
N THR A 188 -1.00 9.30 20.06
CA THR A 188 -0.94 7.96 20.64
C THR A 188 -1.12 6.88 19.57
N ILE A 189 -1.99 7.12 18.58
CA ILE A 189 -2.19 6.22 17.43
C ILE A 189 -0.89 6.11 16.62
N VAL A 190 -0.29 7.25 16.25
CA VAL A 190 0.99 7.34 15.54
C VAL A 190 2.09 6.57 16.27
N GLN A 191 2.21 6.75 17.58
CA GLN A 191 3.18 6.03 18.40
C GLN A 191 2.94 4.50 18.38
N ASN A 192 1.69 4.06 18.50
CA ASN A 192 1.38 2.62 18.44
C ASN A 192 1.67 2.01 17.06
N VAL A 193 1.47 2.77 15.97
CA VAL A 193 1.81 2.34 14.61
C VAL A 193 3.31 2.29 14.41
N ALA A 194 4.04 3.31 14.86
CA ALA A 194 5.50 3.31 14.85
C ALA A 194 6.05 2.07 15.55
N GLU A 195 5.65 1.84 16.80
CA GLU A 195 6.09 0.68 17.58
C GLU A 195 5.78 -0.65 16.91
N ALA A 196 4.55 -0.85 16.42
CA ALA A 196 4.18 -2.10 15.75
C ALA A 196 4.90 -2.31 14.42
N THR A 197 5.15 -1.22 13.67
CA THR A 197 5.88 -1.26 12.41
C THR A 197 7.35 -1.55 12.64
N GLU A 198 7.99 -0.89 13.60
CA GLU A 198 9.38 -1.14 13.99
C GLU A 198 9.56 -2.58 14.49
N GLU A 199 8.65 -3.08 15.33
CA GLU A 199 8.68 -4.47 15.81
C GLU A 199 8.68 -5.46 14.64
N PHE A 200 7.84 -5.22 13.62
CA PHE A 200 7.84 -6.04 12.41
C PHE A 200 9.14 -5.93 11.62
N LEU A 201 9.60 -4.70 11.33
CA LEU A 201 10.79 -4.45 10.51
C LEU A 201 12.08 -4.96 11.15
N ASN A 202 12.17 -4.96 12.47
CA ASN A 202 13.33 -5.48 13.19
C ASN A 202 13.57 -6.99 12.95
N ASN A 203 12.56 -7.75 12.51
CA ASN A 203 12.78 -9.14 12.09
C ASN A 203 13.62 -9.27 10.80
N PHE A 204 13.78 -8.17 10.05
CA PHE A 204 14.53 -8.10 8.81
C PHE A 204 15.89 -7.42 8.96
N VAL A 205 16.29 -7.13 10.20
CA VAL A 205 17.58 -6.50 10.50
C VAL A 205 18.37 -7.43 11.41
N THR A 206 19.60 -7.72 11.02
CA THR A 206 20.49 -8.55 11.83
C THR A 206 21.95 -8.07 11.70
N ARG A 207 22.86 -8.76 12.38
CA ARG A 207 24.30 -8.52 12.27
C ARG A 207 25.01 -9.80 11.89
N THR A 208 26.00 -9.67 11.01
CA THR A 208 26.93 -10.75 10.71
C THR A 208 27.79 -11.08 11.93
N LYS A 209 28.50 -12.22 11.91
CA LYS A 209 29.48 -12.56 12.97
C LYS A 209 30.55 -11.47 13.19
N GLY A 210 30.88 -10.71 12.16
CA GLY A 210 31.83 -9.59 12.22
C GLY A 210 31.22 -8.26 12.71
N GLY A 211 29.95 -8.24 13.15
CA GLY A 211 29.27 -7.05 13.66
C GLY A 211 28.67 -6.14 12.59
N ASN A 212 28.93 -6.39 11.30
CA ASN A 212 28.36 -5.62 10.19
C ASN A 212 26.84 -5.81 10.13
N LEU A 213 26.12 -4.72 9.86
CA LEU A 213 24.68 -4.74 9.60
C LEU A 213 24.38 -5.62 8.38
N ALA A 214 23.37 -6.48 8.52
CA ALA A 214 22.84 -7.30 7.43
C ALA A 214 21.33 -7.10 7.37
N LEU A 215 20.83 -6.78 6.18
CA LEU A 215 19.41 -6.60 5.92
C LEU A 215 18.86 -7.85 5.23
N LEU A 216 17.70 -8.30 5.68
CA LEU A 216 16.94 -9.37 5.04
C LEU A 216 15.89 -8.74 4.12
N GLY A 217 15.73 -9.30 2.93
CA GLY A 217 14.84 -8.73 1.92
C GLY A 217 13.37 -8.87 2.29
N ILE A 218 12.62 -7.79 2.16
CA ILE A 218 11.16 -7.77 2.30
C ILE A 218 10.56 -7.77 0.90
N GLN A 219 9.83 -8.83 0.56
CA GLN A 219 9.16 -8.94 -0.75
C GLN A 219 7.73 -8.41 -0.74
N GLN A 220 7.09 -8.38 0.43
CA GLN A 220 5.71 -7.97 0.63
C GLN A 220 5.64 -7.12 1.90
N LEU A 221 5.06 -5.93 1.79
CA LEU A 221 4.94 -4.98 2.88
C LEU A 221 3.60 -4.25 2.79
N CYS A 222 2.67 -4.63 3.66
CA CYS A 222 1.36 -4.02 3.73
C CYS A 222 1.34 -2.91 4.79
N LEU A 223 1.31 -1.65 4.35
CA LEU A 223 1.37 -0.49 5.25
C LEU A 223 -0.03 -0.01 5.66
N PRO A 224 -0.28 0.22 6.97
CA PRO A 224 -1.58 0.67 7.44
C PRO A 224 -1.80 2.16 7.19
N SER A 225 -3.02 2.53 6.80
CA SER A 225 -3.51 3.92 6.84
C SER A 225 -4.78 3.97 7.67
N MET A 226 -4.94 4.98 8.52
CA MET A 226 -6.04 5.05 9.47
C MET A 226 -6.90 6.28 9.24
N TYR A 227 -8.20 6.03 9.07
CA TYR A 227 -9.22 7.03 8.81
C TYR A 227 -10.21 7.02 9.96
N MET A 228 -10.35 8.15 10.65
CA MET A 228 -11.21 8.26 11.83
C MET A 228 -12.38 9.21 11.54
N HIS A 229 -13.60 8.70 11.60
CA HIS A 229 -14.81 9.49 11.34
C HIS A 229 -15.09 10.53 12.43
N ASP A 230 -14.49 10.41 13.61
CA ASP A 230 -14.72 11.32 14.74
C ASP A 230 -13.80 12.55 14.78
N ARG A 231 -12.88 12.70 13.82
CA ARG A 231 -11.94 13.84 13.74
C ARG A 231 -11.46 14.13 12.32
N GLU A 232 -10.89 15.31 12.14
CA GLU A 232 -10.31 15.77 10.87
C GLU A 232 -8.93 15.16 10.58
N GLU A 233 -8.22 14.70 11.61
CA GLU A 233 -6.90 14.08 11.44
C GLU A 233 -7.01 12.62 10.97
N PHE A 234 -6.12 12.23 10.06
CA PHE A 234 -5.93 10.84 9.64
C PHE A 234 -4.44 10.54 9.53
N VAL A 235 -4.09 9.26 9.50
CA VAL A 235 -2.69 8.83 9.50
C VAL A 235 -2.40 8.03 8.24
N SER A 236 -1.32 8.39 7.55
CA SER A 236 -0.82 7.68 6.39
C SER A 236 0.56 7.11 6.66
N VAL A 237 0.79 5.85 6.29
CA VAL A 237 2.10 5.22 6.35
C VAL A 237 2.59 4.95 4.93
N SER A 238 3.81 5.41 4.67
CA SER A 238 4.45 5.32 3.37
C SER A 238 5.89 4.83 3.49
N VAL A 239 6.44 4.39 2.37
CA VAL A 239 7.84 3.98 2.25
C VAL A 239 8.44 4.69 1.05
N GLU A 240 9.64 5.21 1.22
CA GLU A 240 10.39 5.88 0.16
C GLU A 240 11.86 5.45 0.19
N ARG A 241 12.54 5.58 -0.94
CA ARG A 241 13.98 5.32 -1.03
C ARG A 241 14.73 6.38 -0.21
N LYS A 242 15.63 5.96 0.68
CA LYS A 242 16.34 6.85 1.61
C LYS A 242 17.33 7.77 0.89
N LEU A 243 18.10 7.22 -0.06
CA LEU A 243 19.07 7.95 -0.86
C LEU A 243 18.96 7.53 -2.34
N PRO A 244 19.28 8.43 -3.29
CA PRO A 244 19.47 8.05 -4.68
C PRO A 244 20.46 6.88 -4.80
N ASN A 245 20.15 5.90 -5.65
CA ASN A 245 20.98 4.71 -5.89
C ASN A 245 21.27 3.83 -4.65
N SER A 246 20.48 3.92 -3.58
CA SER A 246 20.55 2.98 -2.44
C SER A 246 19.42 1.96 -2.50
N ILE A 247 19.67 0.74 -2.00
CA ILE A 247 18.64 -0.28 -1.79
C ILE A 247 17.80 -0.01 -0.53
N GLU A 248 18.29 0.87 0.35
CA GLU A 248 17.63 1.20 1.61
C GLU A 248 16.44 2.14 1.40
N GLY A 249 15.31 1.72 1.94
CA GLY A 249 14.12 2.54 2.15
C GLY A 249 13.98 3.00 3.59
N GLN A 250 13.09 3.97 3.79
CA GLN A 250 12.68 4.47 5.09
C GLN A 250 11.15 4.52 5.18
N ILE A 251 10.59 4.18 6.34
CA ILE A 251 9.17 4.35 6.62
C ILE A 251 8.91 5.76 7.13
N ARG A 252 7.87 6.38 6.59
CA ARG A 252 7.36 7.69 6.97
C ARG A 252 5.91 7.54 7.43
N ILE A 253 5.64 8.00 8.64
CA ILE A 253 4.29 8.06 9.21
C ILE A 253 3.90 9.54 9.31
N THR A 254 2.85 9.91 8.60
CA THR A 254 2.40 11.30 8.48
C THR A 254 1.01 11.44 9.06
N THR A 255 0.83 12.39 9.97
CA THR A 255 -0.48 12.85 10.41
C THR A 255 -0.93 13.97 9.49
N LEU A 256 -2.05 13.76 8.82
CA LEU A 256 -2.60 14.68 7.83
C LEU A 256 -3.96 15.18 8.32
N LYS A 257 -4.31 16.40 7.91
CA LYS A 257 -5.63 16.97 8.15
C LYS A 257 -6.49 16.84 6.89
N SER A 258 -7.69 16.29 7.08
CA SER A 258 -8.72 16.21 6.06
C SER A 258 -9.15 17.60 5.63
N SER A 259 -9.33 17.77 4.32
CA SER A 259 -9.92 18.98 3.76
C SER A 259 -11.45 18.99 3.82
N GLY A 260 -12.06 17.80 3.88
CA GLY A 260 -13.50 17.59 3.94
C GLY A 260 -13.94 17.02 5.29
N PRO A 261 -15.15 16.44 5.39
CA PRO A 261 -15.64 15.90 6.64
C PRO A 261 -14.78 14.73 7.12
N ASN A 262 -14.11 14.95 8.26
CA ASN A 262 -13.42 13.95 9.08
C ASN A 262 -12.62 12.91 8.27
N GLY A 263 -12.55 11.66 8.73
CA GLY A 263 -11.86 10.56 8.06
C GLY A 263 -12.57 9.98 6.83
N ILE A 264 -13.87 10.25 6.62
CA ILE A 264 -14.59 9.70 5.46
C ILE A 264 -14.13 10.34 4.14
N SER A 265 -13.90 11.65 4.14
CA SER A 265 -13.36 12.38 2.98
C SER A 265 -12.03 11.79 2.45
N PRO A 266 -10.96 11.65 3.27
CA PRO A 266 -9.69 11.09 2.81
C PRO A 266 -9.77 9.58 2.53
N PHE A 267 -10.69 8.85 3.17
CA PHE A 267 -10.92 7.43 2.84
C PHE A 267 -11.52 7.26 1.43
N LEU A 268 -12.58 8.03 1.11
CA LEU A 268 -13.17 8.01 -0.23
C LEU A 268 -12.18 8.51 -1.29
N SER A 269 -11.41 9.56 -0.98
CA SER A 269 -10.32 10.02 -1.85
C SER A 269 -9.33 8.92 -2.19
N TYR A 270 -8.84 8.20 -1.17
CA TYR A 270 -7.97 7.05 -1.36
C TYR A 270 -8.61 6.00 -2.27
N LEU A 271 -9.88 5.67 -2.04
CA LEU A 271 -10.63 4.74 -2.87
C LEU A 271 -10.81 5.22 -4.32
N SER A 272 -10.86 6.52 -4.60
CA SER A 272 -10.83 7.03 -5.98
C SER A 272 -9.46 6.86 -6.63
N THR A 273 -8.37 7.03 -5.88
CA THR A 273 -7.02 6.90 -6.45
C THR A 273 -6.68 5.48 -6.90
N ILE A 274 -7.35 4.46 -6.37
CA ILE A 274 -7.15 3.06 -6.79
C ILE A 274 -7.94 2.71 -8.07
N THR A 275 -9.03 3.43 -8.36
CA THR A 275 -9.89 3.14 -9.51
C THR A 275 -9.51 3.95 -10.75
N ASP A 276 -8.87 5.11 -10.55
CA ASP A 276 -8.54 6.03 -11.63
C ASP A 276 -7.03 6.13 -11.86
N SER A 277 -6.54 5.42 -12.87
CA SER A 277 -5.19 5.59 -13.40
C SER A 277 -4.96 6.93 -14.10
N HIS A 278 -6.00 7.76 -14.30
CA HIS A 278 -5.97 8.91 -15.19
C HIS A 278 -6.58 10.22 -14.66
N ILE A 279 -6.89 10.37 -13.35
CA ILE A 279 -7.32 11.68 -12.83
C ILE A 279 -6.10 12.60 -12.64
N GLY A 280 -5.69 13.21 -13.74
CA GLY A 280 -5.08 14.54 -13.71
C GLY A 280 -6.15 15.56 -13.34
N ALA A 281 -6.00 16.21 -12.18
CA ALA A 281 -6.61 17.51 -11.84
C ALA A 281 -8.15 17.67 -11.93
N ARG A 282 -8.96 16.59 -12.02
CA ARG A 282 -10.43 16.71 -11.96
C ARG A 282 -10.92 16.75 -10.50
N ARG A 283 -12.01 17.51 -10.27
CA ARG A 283 -12.70 17.61 -8.98
C ARG A 283 -13.36 16.27 -8.65
N ASP A 284 -12.92 15.62 -7.57
CA ASP A 284 -13.51 14.36 -7.07
C ASP A 284 -14.74 14.59 -6.17
N HIS A 285 -15.02 15.84 -5.79
CA HIS A 285 -16.02 16.26 -4.79
C HIS A 285 -15.87 15.57 -3.42
N CYS A 286 -14.73 14.94 -3.15
CA CYS A 286 -14.46 14.17 -1.95
C CYS A 286 -13.35 14.78 -1.11
N SER A 287 -12.30 15.31 -1.74
CA SER A 287 -11.12 15.80 -1.05
C SER A 287 -10.35 16.87 -1.82
N SER A 288 -9.45 17.54 -1.12
CA SER A 288 -8.42 18.38 -1.70
C SER A 288 -7.23 17.51 -2.09
N PHE A 289 -6.66 17.78 -3.25
CA PHE A 289 -5.35 17.23 -3.60
C PHE A 289 -4.26 17.75 -2.67
N LEU A 290 -4.43 18.96 -2.13
CA LEU A 290 -3.51 19.56 -1.17
C LEU A 290 -3.95 19.25 0.26
N GLN A 291 -3.14 18.51 0.99
CA GLN A 291 -3.41 18.11 2.37
C GLN A 291 -2.46 18.80 3.34
N GLU A 292 -2.90 19.12 4.55
CA GLU A 292 -2.05 19.74 5.57
C GLU A 292 -1.37 18.66 6.41
N ILE A 293 -0.03 18.72 6.52
CA ILE A 293 0.76 17.90 7.42
C ILE A 293 0.71 18.53 8.81
N VAL A 294 0.14 17.80 9.77
CA VAL A 294 0.10 18.17 11.19
C VAL A 294 1.38 17.74 11.89
N ASP A 295 1.80 16.50 11.67
CA ASP A 295 2.99 15.91 12.29
C ASP A 295 3.58 14.83 11.39
N GLU A 296 4.86 14.56 11.56
CA GLU A 296 5.60 13.61 10.73
C GLU A 296 6.70 12.94 11.54
N ILE A 297 6.75 11.61 11.47
CA ILE A 297 7.85 10.81 12.02
C ILE A 297 8.45 9.92 10.93
N ILE A 298 9.77 9.75 10.99
CA ILE A 298 10.53 8.83 10.13
C ILE A 298 11.11 7.77 11.06
N LEU A 299 10.87 6.49 10.73
CA LEU A 299 11.41 5.39 11.52
C LEU A 299 12.90 5.19 11.20
N ASP A 300 13.71 4.94 12.22
CA ASP A 300 15.17 4.74 12.08
C ASP A 300 15.56 3.28 11.75
N VAL A 301 14.58 2.44 11.40
CA VAL A 301 14.80 1.05 10.99
C VAL A 301 14.94 0.99 9.46
N PRO A 302 16.09 0.55 8.92
CA PRO A 302 16.29 0.46 7.47
C PRO A 302 15.43 -0.64 6.86
N VAL A 303 14.88 -0.37 5.67
CA VAL A 303 14.02 -1.32 4.95
C VAL A 303 14.70 -1.72 3.65
N MET A 304 14.84 -3.02 3.38
CA MET A 304 15.33 -3.52 2.09
C MET A 304 14.20 -4.16 1.30
N LEU A 305 13.50 -3.38 0.48
CA LEU A 305 12.42 -3.88 -0.37
C LEU A 305 12.99 -4.52 -1.65
N LEU A 306 12.66 -5.80 -1.85
CA LEU A 306 13.09 -6.57 -3.01
C LEU A 306 11.91 -7.06 -3.84
N SER A 307 12.03 -6.92 -5.15
CA SER A 307 11.12 -7.50 -6.12
C SER A 307 11.77 -8.68 -6.81
N TYR A 308 10.97 -9.69 -7.11
CA TYR A 308 11.34 -10.80 -7.97
C TYR A 308 10.62 -10.67 -9.31
N MET A 309 11.34 -10.93 -10.39
CA MET A 309 10.78 -10.99 -11.74
C MET A 309 11.21 -12.30 -12.40
N GLY A 310 10.22 -13.12 -12.75
CA GLY A 310 10.45 -14.37 -13.45
C GLY A 310 10.90 -14.16 -14.89
N SER A 311 11.52 -15.18 -15.48
CA SER A 311 12.02 -15.16 -16.87
C SER A 311 11.01 -14.66 -17.91
N THR A 312 9.75 -15.04 -17.81
CA THR A 312 8.71 -14.61 -18.76
C THR A 312 8.44 -13.11 -18.67
N GLU A 313 8.31 -12.57 -17.46
CA GLU A 313 8.12 -11.13 -17.26
C GLU A 313 9.39 -10.36 -17.67
N LEU A 314 10.57 -10.88 -17.34
CA LEU A 314 11.84 -10.26 -17.74
C LEU A 314 11.97 -10.15 -19.25
N MET A 315 11.61 -11.19 -20.00
CA MET A 315 11.63 -11.16 -21.47
C MET A 315 10.56 -10.23 -22.07
N ARG A 316 9.49 -9.91 -21.35
CA ARG A 316 8.50 -8.92 -21.80
C ARG A 316 9.06 -7.50 -21.71
N TYR A 317 9.81 -7.19 -20.66
CA TYR A 317 10.48 -5.89 -20.50
C TYR A 317 11.75 -5.79 -21.35
N PHE A 318 12.55 -6.85 -21.39
CA PHE A 318 13.85 -6.91 -22.05
C PHE A 318 13.94 -8.18 -22.92
N PRO A 319 13.48 -8.14 -24.18
CA PRO A 319 13.46 -9.30 -25.07
C PRO A 319 14.83 -9.99 -25.24
N GLU A 320 15.92 -9.25 -25.12
CA GLU A 320 17.31 -9.74 -25.17
C GLU A 320 17.70 -10.65 -24.00
N ALA A 321 16.93 -10.62 -22.90
CA ALA A 321 17.22 -11.39 -21.69
C ALA A 321 17.27 -12.90 -21.91
N ARG A 322 16.63 -13.42 -22.96
CA ARG A 322 16.58 -14.85 -23.26
C ARG A 322 17.96 -15.50 -23.36
N SER A 323 18.90 -14.84 -24.03
CA SER A 323 20.25 -15.38 -24.23
C SER A 323 21.05 -15.39 -22.92
N ILE A 324 20.89 -14.35 -22.11
CA ILE A 324 21.57 -14.14 -20.84
C ILE A 324 21.03 -15.07 -19.75
N LEU A 325 19.71 -15.24 -19.66
CA LEU A 325 19.07 -16.21 -18.76
C LEU A 325 19.64 -17.63 -19.01
N ARG A 326 19.74 -18.04 -20.28
CA ARG A 326 20.32 -19.34 -20.64
C ARG A 326 21.81 -19.43 -20.29
N LYS A 327 22.59 -18.39 -20.59
CA LYS A 327 24.03 -18.33 -20.29
C LYS A 327 24.29 -18.42 -18.79
N ASN A 328 23.48 -17.73 -17.98
CA ASN A 328 23.65 -17.64 -16.53
C ASN A 328 22.93 -18.77 -15.77
N LYS A 329 22.25 -19.70 -16.46
CA LYS A 329 21.36 -20.71 -15.86
C LYS A 329 20.37 -20.08 -14.86
N ALA A 330 19.90 -18.88 -15.20
CA ALA A 330 19.01 -18.09 -14.36
C ALA A 330 17.54 -18.28 -14.77
N TYR A 331 16.65 -18.29 -13.79
CA TYR A 331 15.20 -18.42 -13.99
C TYR A 331 14.44 -17.10 -13.74
N GLY A 332 15.15 -16.07 -13.26
CA GLY A 332 14.60 -14.75 -12.98
C GLY A 332 15.66 -13.82 -12.41
N VAL A 333 15.20 -12.70 -11.85
CA VAL A 333 16.05 -11.69 -11.21
C VAL A 333 15.41 -11.18 -9.92
N CYS A 334 16.26 -10.78 -8.98
CA CYS A 334 15.90 -9.98 -7.81
C CYS A 334 16.47 -8.57 -7.97
N PHE A 335 15.73 -7.56 -7.56
CA PHE A 335 16.16 -6.15 -7.64
C PHE A 335 15.41 -5.30 -6.62
N SER A 336 15.85 -4.05 -6.42
CA SER A 336 15.16 -3.13 -5.51
C SER A 336 13.74 -2.81 -5.97
N SER A 337 12.74 -2.92 -5.10
CA SER A 337 11.36 -2.56 -5.43
C SER A 337 11.15 -1.07 -5.75
N PHE A 338 12.11 -0.22 -5.37
CA PHE A 338 12.10 1.21 -5.70
C PHE A 338 12.58 1.50 -7.13
N GLU A 339 12.95 0.48 -7.90
CA GLU A 339 13.44 0.64 -9.25
C GLU A 339 12.28 0.80 -10.25
N ASP A 340 12.37 1.83 -11.08
CA ASP A 340 11.42 2.07 -12.16
C ASP A 340 11.96 1.43 -13.45
N LEU A 341 11.38 0.29 -13.82
CA LEU A 341 11.78 -0.44 -15.02
C LEU A 341 11.64 0.39 -16.30
N GLY A 342 10.72 1.36 -16.34
CA GLY A 342 10.50 2.21 -17.52
C GLY A 342 11.66 3.16 -17.82
N LYS A 343 12.59 3.35 -16.87
CA LYS A 343 13.80 4.19 -17.06
C LYS A 343 14.95 3.46 -17.74
N HIS A 344 14.85 2.14 -17.89
CA HIS A 344 15.91 1.31 -18.45
C HIS A 344 15.67 1.05 -19.93
N ALA A 345 16.60 1.49 -20.78
CA ALA A 345 16.49 1.32 -22.23
C ALA A 345 16.79 -0.12 -22.68
N ASN A 346 17.54 -0.89 -21.87
CA ASN A 346 17.96 -2.26 -22.16
C ASN A 346 18.31 -3.02 -20.88
N LEU A 347 18.54 -4.33 -21.01
CA LEU A 347 18.88 -5.19 -19.88
C LEU A 347 20.21 -4.78 -19.20
N ASP A 348 21.20 -4.29 -19.96
CA ASP A 348 22.49 -3.91 -19.39
C ASP A 348 22.34 -2.75 -18.39
N SER A 349 21.56 -1.71 -18.74
CA SER A 349 21.30 -0.60 -17.82
C SER A 349 20.56 -1.07 -16.55
N PHE A 350 19.66 -2.05 -16.69
CA PHE A 350 18.92 -2.61 -15.57
C PHE A 350 19.81 -3.49 -14.66
N THR A 351 20.68 -4.31 -15.23
CA THR A 351 21.59 -5.18 -14.43
C THR A 351 22.62 -4.38 -13.61
N GLY A 352 22.86 -3.12 -13.98
CA GLY A 352 23.76 -2.21 -13.27
C GLY A 352 23.17 -1.55 -12.01
N VAL A 353 21.89 -1.76 -11.69
CA VAL A 353 21.26 -1.12 -10.53
C VAL A 353 21.73 -1.75 -9.20
N VAL A 354 21.81 -0.93 -8.15
CA VAL A 354 22.16 -1.41 -6.81
C VAL A 354 21.09 -2.37 -6.31
N GLY A 355 21.54 -3.54 -5.83
CA GLY A 355 20.64 -4.60 -5.34
C GLY A 355 20.15 -5.56 -6.40
N PHE A 356 20.61 -5.44 -7.66
CA PHE A 356 20.33 -6.42 -8.70
C PHE A 356 21.05 -7.74 -8.43
N SER A 357 20.35 -8.86 -8.68
CA SER A 357 20.94 -10.20 -8.64
C SER A 357 20.19 -11.16 -9.57
N TRP A 358 20.93 -12.07 -10.20
CA TRP A 358 20.34 -13.18 -10.97
C TRP A 358 19.87 -14.29 -10.04
N CYS A 359 18.66 -14.82 -10.27
CA CYS A 359 18.16 -16.00 -9.58
C CYS A 359 18.61 -17.25 -10.33
N ILE A 360 19.62 -17.95 -9.82
CA ILE A 360 20.27 -19.10 -10.47
C ILE A 360 19.77 -20.41 -9.83
N ASP A 361 19.54 -21.45 -10.63
CA ASP A 361 19.26 -22.79 -10.08
C ASP A 361 20.56 -23.50 -9.70
N GLU A 362 20.85 -23.55 -8.39
CA GLU A 362 22.06 -24.19 -7.85
C GLU A 362 22.10 -25.72 -8.08
N ARG A 363 20.96 -26.35 -8.35
CA ARG A 363 20.91 -27.80 -8.67
C ARG A 363 21.49 -28.10 -10.05
N VAL A 364 21.54 -27.10 -10.93
CA VAL A 364 22.10 -27.20 -12.29
C VAL A 364 23.59 -26.82 -12.32
N THR A 365 24.12 -26.16 -11.28
CA THR A 365 25.57 -25.89 -11.16
C THR A 365 26.34 -27.05 -10.52
N GLN A 366 25.69 -27.92 -9.73
CA GLN A 366 26.33 -29.13 -9.18
C GLN A 366 26.34 -30.34 -10.14
N GLN A 367 25.69 -30.24 -11.30
CA GLN A 367 25.76 -31.26 -12.36
C GLN A 367 26.61 -30.77 -13.54
N GLY A 368 27.91 -31.08 -13.50
CA GLY A 368 28.89 -30.94 -14.59
C GLY A 368 30.23 -30.39 -14.07
N THR A 369 31.28 -31.20 -13.89
CA THR A 369 31.97 -31.98 -14.93
C THR A 369 32.06 -33.50 -14.64
N PRO A 370 31.73 -34.39 -15.60
CA PRO A 370 32.18 -35.78 -15.59
C PRO A 370 33.62 -35.85 -16.14
N ALA A 371 34.59 -35.35 -15.38
CA ALA A 371 36.01 -35.45 -15.75
C ALA A 371 36.93 -35.90 -14.59
N ASP A 372 36.45 -35.97 -13.34
CA ASP A 372 37.29 -36.34 -12.20
C ASP A 372 36.84 -37.62 -11.45
N ALA A 373 35.87 -38.37 -12.00
CA ALA A 373 35.43 -39.65 -11.43
C ALA A 373 36.27 -40.87 -11.89
N GLU A 374 37.38 -40.66 -12.60
CA GLU A 374 38.35 -41.70 -12.97
C GLU A 374 39.71 -41.44 -12.31
N LYS A 375 39.76 -41.45 -10.97
CA LYS A 375 41.03 -41.51 -10.23
C LYS A 375 40.90 -42.01 -8.80
N GLN A 376 40.03 -42.98 -8.54
CA GLN A 376 40.04 -43.70 -7.26
C GLN A 376 39.76 -45.20 -7.39
N HIS A 377 40.40 -45.89 -8.34
CA HIS A 377 40.60 -47.35 -8.25
C HIS A 377 42.03 -47.68 -8.67
N GLY A 378 42.90 -47.87 -7.68
CA GLY A 378 44.32 -48.14 -7.91
C GLY A 378 45.10 -48.50 -6.66
N ARG A 379 44.95 -49.76 -6.23
CA ARG A 379 45.90 -50.62 -5.50
C ARG A 379 46.27 -50.30 -4.04
N LEU A 380 45.66 -51.07 -3.15
CA LEU A 380 46.30 -51.64 -1.95
C LEU A 380 47.27 -52.76 -2.35
N PRO A 381 48.33 -53.00 -1.58
CA PRO A 381 48.35 -54.15 -0.68
C PRO A 381 48.02 -53.79 0.77
#